data_AF-A0A9W4SD73-F1
#
_entry.id   AF-A0A9W4SD73-F1
#
_cell.length_a   1.000
_cell.length_b   1.000
_cell.length_c   1.000
_cell.angle_alpha   90.00
_cell.angle_beta   90.00
_cell.angle_gamma   90.00
#
_symmetry.space_group_name_H-M   'P 1'
#
loop_
_entity.id
_entity.type
_entity.pdbx_description
1 polymer ?
#
loop_
_entity_poly.entity_id
_entity_poly.type
_entity_poly.pdbx_seq_one_letter_code
_entity_poly.pdbx_strand_id
1 'polypeptide(L)'
;MREFLRKQWEKLGLLIDYERASFTLNPIIQQQVRAAFVKLYQEGLIYRGKKLVNWDPQLKSVISDIEVEHKPSKSKLYYLKYPLRNSNNYLLVATSRPETIFADVAFIKIDFGSGVLKCTPGHDFTDYELGKKYQLPIISCCNEQGILNELASQWQGQAISSIREELVAKLVEKDICVKIEEYETNLAYSSKSGTVIEPLLSQQ
;
A
#
# COMPACT_ATOMS: atom_id res chain seq x y z
N MET A 1 -30.57 13.13 9.76
CA MET A 1 -29.76 12.02 10.33
C MET A 1 -29.93 11.88 11.86
N ARG A 2 -29.71 12.92 12.67
CA ARG A 2 -29.84 12.86 14.15
C ARG A 2 -31.24 12.47 14.65
N GLU A 3 -32.29 13.08 14.11
CA GLU A 3 -33.67 12.77 14.53
C GLU A 3 -34.12 11.36 14.17
N PHE A 4 -33.57 10.79 13.09
CA PHE A 4 -33.91 9.44 12.65
C PHE A 4 -33.38 8.39 13.63
N LEU A 5 -32.09 8.48 13.99
CA LEU A 5 -31.46 7.59 14.97
C LEU A 5 -32.10 7.75 16.35
N ARG A 6 -32.38 8.99 16.77
CA ARG A 6 -33.08 9.27 18.03
C ARG A 6 -34.45 8.60 18.09
N LYS A 7 -35.28 8.75 17.04
CA LYS A 7 -36.60 8.10 16.97
C LYS A 7 -36.49 6.57 17.05
N GLN A 8 -35.43 5.97 16.50
CA GLN A 8 -35.18 4.54 16.63
C GLN A 8 -34.83 4.16 18.08
N TRP A 9 -33.97 4.92 18.75
CA TRP A 9 -33.60 4.67 20.15
C TRP A 9 -34.76 4.88 21.13
N GLU A 10 -35.60 5.89 20.89
CA GLU A 10 -36.84 6.11 21.66
C GLU A 10 -37.80 4.92 21.51
N LYS A 11 -37.95 4.37 20.30
CA LYS A 11 -38.75 3.15 20.06
C LYS A 11 -38.18 1.91 20.75
N LEU A 12 -36.86 1.84 20.92
CA LEU A 12 -36.20 0.76 21.67
C LEU A 12 -36.31 0.95 23.19
N GLY A 13 -36.88 2.05 23.67
CA GLY A 13 -37.00 2.35 25.10
C GLY A 13 -35.69 2.73 25.77
N LEU A 14 -34.69 3.20 25.01
CA LEU A 14 -33.39 3.59 25.54
C LEU A 14 -33.48 4.95 26.27
N LEU A 15 -33.24 4.93 27.58
CA LEU A 15 -33.18 6.11 28.43
C LEU A 15 -31.80 6.77 28.34
N ILE A 16 -31.61 7.64 27.34
CA ILE A 16 -30.36 8.37 27.07
C ILE A 16 -30.61 9.87 27.31
N ASP A 17 -29.62 10.59 27.85
CA ASP A 17 -29.67 12.05 27.95
C ASP A 17 -29.43 12.70 26.57
N TYR A 18 -30.52 13.00 25.88
CA TYR A 18 -30.51 13.60 24.55
C TYR A 18 -30.17 15.10 24.57
N GLU A 19 -30.29 15.78 25.71
CA GLU A 19 -30.01 17.22 25.81
C GLU A 19 -28.51 17.51 25.78
N ARG A 20 -27.70 16.58 26.32
CA ARG A 20 -26.23 16.65 26.30
C ARG A 20 -25.58 15.90 25.13
N ALA A 21 -26.38 15.42 24.19
CA ALA A 21 -25.86 14.71 23.02
C ALA A 21 -24.94 15.63 22.19
N SER A 22 -23.67 15.29 22.12
CA SER A 22 -22.68 16.00 21.30
C SER A 22 -22.31 15.19 20.07
N PHE A 23 -21.81 15.88 19.05
CA PHE A 23 -21.38 15.28 17.79
C PHE A 23 -19.98 15.78 17.44
N THR A 24 -19.21 14.97 16.73
CA THR A 24 -17.82 15.27 16.40
C THR A 24 -17.67 16.53 15.53
N LEU A 25 -18.69 16.90 14.75
CA LEU A 25 -18.72 18.17 14.00
C LEU A 25 -19.24 19.38 14.81
N ASN A 26 -19.53 19.23 16.11
CA ASN A 26 -19.88 20.37 16.96
C ASN A 26 -18.66 21.31 17.09
N PRO A 27 -18.80 22.64 16.88
CA PRO A 27 -17.70 23.59 17.00
C PRO A 27 -16.89 23.48 18.30
N ILE A 28 -17.55 23.21 19.44
CA ILE A 28 -16.88 23.05 20.73
C ILE A 28 -15.96 21.82 20.71
N ILE A 29 -16.45 20.69 20.20
CA ILE A 29 -15.66 19.45 20.10
C ILE A 29 -14.51 19.63 19.10
N GLN A 30 -14.76 20.27 17.95
CA GLN A 30 -13.70 20.58 16.98
C GLN A 30 -12.60 21.49 17.57
N GLN A 31 -12.97 22.46 18.40
CA GLN A 31 -12.02 23.31 19.12
C GLN A 31 -11.15 22.48 20.09
N GLN A 32 -11.75 21.56 20.84
CA GLN A 32 -11.03 20.67 21.75
C GLN A 32 -10.06 19.74 21.01
N VAL A 33 -10.50 19.15 19.88
CA VAL A 33 -9.63 18.31 19.03
C VAL A 33 -8.45 19.13 18.50
N ARG A 34 -8.68 20.36 18.05
CA ARG A 34 -7.60 21.25 17.60
C ARG A 34 -6.63 21.60 18.72
N ALA A 35 -7.14 21.88 19.92
CA ALA A 35 -6.30 22.17 21.08
C ALA A 35 -5.41 20.96 21.44
N ALA A 36 -5.97 19.75 21.44
CA ALA A 36 -5.22 18.52 21.65
C ALA A 36 -4.15 18.32 20.56
N PHE A 37 -4.47 18.55 19.29
CA PHE A 37 -3.51 18.48 18.19
C PHE A 37 -2.34 19.46 18.38
N VAL A 38 -2.62 20.74 18.67
CA VAL A 38 -1.57 21.75 18.89
C VAL A 38 -0.69 21.38 20.07
N LYS A 39 -1.27 20.89 21.16
CA LYS A 39 -0.52 20.44 22.33
C LYS A 39 0.45 19.30 21.96
N LEU A 40 -0.04 18.25 21.31
CA LEU A 40 0.78 17.10 20.90
C LEU A 40 1.85 17.49 19.88
N TYR A 41 1.56 18.46 19.01
CA TYR A 41 2.55 19.01 18.08
C TYR A 41 3.65 19.79 18.81
N GLN A 42 3.30 20.63 19.78
CA GLN A 42 4.26 21.38 20.60
C GLN A 42 5.13 20.46 21.47
N GLU A 43 4.58 19.32 21.91
CA GLU A 43 5.31 18.27 22.63
C GLU A 43 6.21 17.42 21.71
N GLY A 44 6.19 17.66 20.39
CA GLY A 44 7.00 16.92 19.42
C GLY A 44 6.50 15.51 19.12
N LEU A 45 5.29 15.15 19.55
CA LEU A 45 4.67 13.84 19.31
C LEU A 45 3.99 13.75 17.94
N ILE A 46 3.70 14.89 17.32
CA ILE A 46 3.17 14.98 15.95
C ILE A 46 4.23 15.63 15.07
N TYR A 47 4.53 14.99 13.95
CA TYR A 47 5.43 15.51 12.93
C TYR A 47 4.85 15.25 11.53
N ARG A 48 5.40 15.93 10.52
CA ARG A 48 5.05 15.73 9.12
C ARG A 48 6.24 15.16 8.37
N GLY A 49 6.07 14.07 7.64
CA GLY A 49 7.15 13.38 6.94
C GLY A 49 6.68 12.55 5.76
N LYS A 50 7.62 12.15 4.90
CA LYS A 50 7.34 11.18 3.83
C LYS A 50 7.34 9.77 4.41
N LYS A 51 6.21 9.08 4.31
CA LYS A 51 6.06 7.69 4.75
C LYS A 51 5.30 6.88 3.69
N LEU A 52 5.57 5.58 3.64
CA LEU A 52 4.67 4.66 2.97
C LEU A 52 3.36 4.56 3.77
N VAL A 53 2.24 4.69 3.09
CA VAL A 53 0.90 4.72 3.69
C VAL A 53 -0.05 3.79 2.95
N ASN A 54 -1.06 3.29 3.66
CA ASN A 54 -2.12 2.50 3.05
C ASN A 54 -3.02 3.42 2.24
N TRP A 55 -2.98 3.32 0.92
CA TRP A 55 -3.81 4.11 0.02
C TRP A 55 -5.02 3.30 -0.45
N ASP A 56 -6.20 3.89 -0.27
CA ASP A 56 -7.44 3.38 -0.84
C ASP A 56 -7.68 4.06 -2.21
N PRO A 57 -7.49 3.35 -3.35
CA PRO A 57 -7.66 3.94 -4.67
C PRO A 57 -9.10 4.34 -5.00
N GLN A 58 -10.09 3.75 -4.32
CA GLN A 58 -11.51 4.04 -4.55
C GLN A 58 -11.94 5.29 -3.78
N LEU A 59 -11.56 5.39 -2.50
CA LEU A 59 -11.84 6.57 -1.67
C LEU A 59 -10.89 7.74 -1.97
N LYS A 60 -9.76 7.46 -2.63
CA LYS A 60 -8.66 8.42 -2.87
C LYS A 60 -8.19 9.06 -1.57
N SER A 61 -8.00 8.24 -0.55
CA SER A 61 -7.58 8.66 0.78
C SER A 61 -6.60 7.66 1.37
N VAL A 62 -5.77 8.16 2.26
CA VAL A 62 -4.99 7.33 3.18
C VAL A 62 -5.94 6.73 4.21
N ILE A 63 -5.70 5.47 4.58
CA ILE A 63 -6.38 4.79 5.68
C ILE A 63 -5.36 4.29 6.71
N SER A 64 -5.81 4.14 7.95
CA SER A 64 -4.96 3.68 9.05
C SER A 64 -4.75 2.16 9.02
N ASP A 65 -3.70 1.66 9.68
CA ASP A 65 -3.41 0.23 9.75
C ASP A 65 -4.58 -0.58 10.34
N ILE A 66 -5.34 -0.01 11.27
CA ILE A 66 -6.51 -0.67 11.87
C ILE A 66 -7.73 -0.74 10.93
N GLU A 67 -7.72 0.03 9.85
CA GLU A 67 -8.76 0.00 8.81
C GLU A 67 -8.42 -0.99 7.69
N VAL A 68 -7.33 -1.75 7.83
CA VAL A 68 -6.87 -2.77 6.88
C VAL A 68 -7.32 -4.16 7.31
N GLU A 69 -8.00 -4.87 6.43
CA GLU A 69 -8.39 -6.28 6.59
C GLU A 69 -7.59 -7.18 5.64
N HIS A 70 -6.93 -8.20 6.17
CA HIS A 70 -6.23 -9.18 5.33
C HIS A 70 -7.14 -10.37 5.01
N LYS A 71 -7.26 -10.69 3.72
CA LYS A 71 -8.05 -11.83 3.24
C LYS A 71 -7.19 -12.73 2.33
N PRO A 72 -7.26 -14.07 2.50
CA PRO A 72 -6.60 -14.98 1.59
C PRO A 72 -7.15 -14.80 0.17
N SER A 73 -6.24 -14.74 -0.80
CA SER A 73 -6.57 -14.54 -2.20
C SER A 73 -5.64 -15.36 -3.09
N LYS A 74 -6.19 -15.92 -4.16
CA LYS A 74 -5.40 -16.64 -5.16
C LYS A 74 -4.68 -15.64 -6.04
N SER A 75 -3.35 -15.71 -6.04
CA SER A 75 -2.48 -14.90 -6.88
C SER A 75 -1.52 -15.80 -7.65
N LYS A 76 -0.61 -15.19 -8.40
CA LYS A 76 0.44 -15.86 -9.15
C LYS A 76 1.80 -15.43 -8.61
N LEU A 77 2.73 -16.37 -8.52
CA LEU A 77 4.12 -16.13 -8.20
C LEU A 77 4.95 -16.27 -9.49
N TYR A 78 5.67 -15.21 -9.83
CA TYR A 78 6.47 -15.11 -11.05
C TYR A 78 7.94 -15.27 -10.69
N TYR A 79 8.65 -16.13 -11.40
CA TYR A 79 10.09 -16.34 -11.25
C TYR A 79 10.84 -15.60 -12.35
N LEU A 80 11.52 -14.53 -11.99
CA LEU A 80 12.20 -13.61 -12.89
C LEU A 80 13.71 -13.78 -12.80
N LYS A 81 14.38 -13.80 -13.96
CA LYS A 81 15.85 -13.78 -14.06
C LYS A 81 16.36 -12.33 -14.01
N TYR A 82 17.26 -12.03 -13.08
CA TYR A 82 18.01 -10.78 -13.05
C TYR A 82 19.47 -11.06 -13.47
N PRO A 83 19.91 -10.60 -14.64
CA PRO A 83 21.27 -10.83 -15.10
C PRO A 83 22.28 -10.08 -14.21
N LEU A 84 23.37 -10.76 -13.85
CA LEU A 84 24.45 -10.16 -13.06
C LEU A 84 25.40 -9.38 -13.96
N ARG A 85 25.73 -8.16 -13.55
CA ARG A 85 26.66 -7.31 -14.29
C ARG A 85 27.99 -8.04 -14.52
N ASN A 86 28.47 -8.03 -15.76
CA ASN A 86 29.75 -8.65 -16.18
C ASN A 86 29.80 -10.18 -16.03
N SER A 87 28.67 -10.88 -16.03
CA SER A 87 28.66 -12.34 -16.10
C SER A 87 27.46 -12.84 -16.91
N ASN A 88 27.54 -14.09 -17.36
CA ASN A 88 26.41 -14.79 -17.99
C ASN A 88 25.46 -15.41 -16.95
N ASN A 89 25.73 -15.21 -15.66
CA ASN A 89 24.91 -15.73 -14.57
C ASN A 89 23.76 -14.77 -14.27
N TYR A 90 22.70 -15.30 -13.67
CA TYR A 90 21.53 -14.54 -13.24
C TYR A 90 21.10 -14.95 -11.83
N LEU A 91 20.39 -14.05 -11.15
CA LEU A 91 19.65 -14.34 -9.94
C LEU A 91 18.21 -14.68 -10.30
N LEU A 92 17.68 -15.75 -9.72
CA LEU A 92 16.28 -16.09 -9.85
C LEU A 92 15.52 -15.49 -8.67
N VAL A 93 14.50 -14.68 -8.95
CA VAL A 93 13.73 -13.98 -7.93
C VAL A 93 12.25 -14.31 -8.09
N ALA A 94 11.63 -14.75 -7.00
CA ALA A 94 10.19 -15.00 -6.95
C ALA A 94 9.45 -13.72 -6.48
N THR A 95 8.43 -13.30 -7.22
CA THR A 95 7.62 -12.12 -6.85
C THR A 95 6.16 -12.27 -7.27
N SER A 96 5.24 -11.72 -6.49
CA SER A 96 3.81 -11.62 -6.83
C SER A 96 3.45 -10.33 -7.57
N ARG A 97 4.38 -9.36 -7.64
CA ARG A 97 4.17 -8.02 -8.24
C ARG A 97 5.22 -7.70 -9.31
N PRO A 98 5.22 -8.39 -10.46
CA PRO A 98 6.21 -8.16 -11.52
C PRO A 98 6.17 -6.73 -12.06
N GLU A 99 5.03 -6.04 -12.01
CA GLU A 99 4.86 -4.65 -12.46
C GLU A 99 5.67 -3.61 -11.66
N THR A 100 6.16 -3.97 -10.48
CA THR A 100 6.95 -3.08 -9.61
C THR A 100 8.46 -3.20 -9.84
N ILE A 101 8.92 -4.05 -10.78
CA ILE A 101 10.34 -4.30 -11.09
C ILE A 101 11.13 -3.02 -11.40
N PHE A 102 10.47 -2.00 -11.95
CA PHE A 102 11.10 -0.72 -12.32
C PHE A 102 11.63 0.09 -11.13
N ALA A 103 11.23 -0.25 -9.91
CA ALA A 103 11.63 0.42 -8.68
C ALA A 103 12.43 -0.49 -7.74
N ASP A 104 12.92 -1.64 -8.21
CA ASP A 104 13.76 -2.52 -7.39
C ASP A 104 15.11 -1.88 -7.12
N VAL A 105 15.55 -1.92 -5.86
CA VAL A 105 16.82 -1.30 -5.43
C VAL A 105 17.82 -2.28 -4.84
N ALA A 106 17.36 -3.45 -4.40
CA ALA A 106 18.20 -4.48 -3.80
C ALA A 106 17.57 -5.87 -3.91
N PHE A 107 18.36 -6.90 -3.59
CA PHE A 107 17.90 -8.27 -3.43
C PHE A 107 18.22 -8.75 -2.01
N ILE A 108 17.29 -9.51 -1.43
CA ILE A 108 17.37 -9.97 -0.04
C ILE A 108 17.30 -11.48 -0.04
N LYS A 109 18.27 -12.12 0.63
CA LYS A 109 18.24 -13.56 0.84
C LYS A 109 17.11 -13.91 1.81
N ILE A 110 16.28 -14.87 1.42
CA ILE A 110 15.17 -15.41 2.22
C ILE A 110 15.16 -16.93 2.11
N ASP A 111 14.41 -17.62 2.96
CA ASP A 111 14.30 -19.09 2.93
C ASP A 111 13.08 -19.59 2.12
N PHE A 112 12.41 -18.68 1.40
CA PHE A 112 11.17 -18.96 0.66
C PHE A 112 11.34 -18.73 -0.85
N GLY A 113 10.55 -19.45 -1.66
CA GLY A 113 10.54 -19.31 -3.13
C GLY A 113 11.88 -19.67 -3.76
N SER A 114 12.47 -18.73 -4.49
CA SER A 114 13.81 -18.89 -5.10
C SER A 114 14.98 -18.70 -4.12
N GLY A 115 14.69 -18.39 -2.86
CA GLY A 115 15.69 -18.03 -1.85
C GLY A 115 16.16 -16.58 -1.93
N VAL A 116 15.60 -15.79 -2.85
CA VAL A 116 15.91 -14.37 -3.06
C VAL A 116 14.62 -13.59 -3.33
N LEU A 117 14.45 -12.49 -2.61
CA LEU A 117 13.34 -11.54 -2.74
C LEU A 117 13.85 -10.23 -3.35
N LYS A 118 13.11 -9.65 -4.30
CA LYS A 118 13.36 -8.27 -4.75
C LYS A 118 12.89 -7.29 -3.68
N CYS A 119 13.66 -6.24 -3.45
CA CYS A 119 13.31 -5.18 -2.51
C CYS A 119 12.88 -3.93 -3.27
N THR A 120 11.63 -3.52 -3.07
CA THR A 120 10.99 -2.37 -3.72
C THR A 120 10.36 -1.42 -2.68
N PRO A 121 11.18 -0.61 -1.96
CA PRO A 121 10.73 0.18 -0.81
C PRO A 121 9.56 1.14 -1.06
N GLY A 122 9.32 1.57 -2.30
CA GLY A 122 8.22 2.47 -2.64
C GLY A 122 6.84 1.80 -2.73
N HIS A 123 6.76 0.46 -2.70
CA HIS A 123 5.55 -0.29 -3.07
C HIS A 123 5.20 -1.45 -2.12
N ASP A 124 6.00 -1.68 -1.08
CA ASP A 124 5.77 -2.70 -0.07
C ASP A 124 6.29 -2.23 1.30
N PHE A 125 5.52 -2.49 2.37
CA PHE A 125 5.88 -2.04 3.73
C PHE A 125 7.09 -2.77 4.30
N THR A 126 7.24 -4.06 4.00
CA THR A 126 8.40 -4.85 4.47
C THR A 126 9.67 -4.34 3.80
N ASP A 127 9.61 -4.11 2.49
CA ASP A 127 10.72 -3.53 1.74
C ASP A 127 11.03 -2.09 2.17
N TYR A 128 10.03 -1.30 2.53
CA TYR A 128 10.21 0.06 3.02
C TYR A 128 11.01 0.11 4.33
N GLU A 129 10.69 -0.77 5.29
CA GLU A 129 11.43 -0.86 6.54
C GLU A 129 12.86 -1.39 6.33
N LEU A 130 13.04 -2.37 5.42
CA LEU A 130 14.38 -2.84 5.03
C LEU A 130 15.17 -1.72 4.34
N GLY A 131 14.53 -0.96 3.47
CA GLY A 131 15.11 0.20 2.79
C GLY A 131 15.60 1.24 3.78
N LYS A 132 14.80 1.56 4.82
CA LYS A 132 15.25 2.45 5.90
C LYS A 132 16.42 1.87 6.68
N LYS A 133 16.33 0.60 7.09
CA LYS A 133 17.36 -0.07 7.89
C LYS A 133 18.72 -0.07 7.22
N TYR A 134 18.75 -0.32 5.91
CA TYR A 134 19.98 -0.40 5.12
C TYR A 134 20.27 0.87 4.32
N GLN A 135 19.53 1.96 4.56
CA GLN A 135 19.69 3.25 3.89
C GLN A 135 19.63 3.16 2.35
N LEU A 136 18.75 2.30 1.85
CA LEU A 136 18.51 2.14 0.42
C LEU A 136 17.63 3.28 -0.12
N PRO A 137 17.78 3.64 -1.41
CA PRO A 137 16.90 4.59 -2.06
C PRO A 137 15.43 4.14 -1.99
N ILE A 138 14.53 5.04 -1.62
CA ILE A 138 13.09 4.79 -1.60
C ILE A 138 12.49 5.37 -2.87
N ILE A 139 12.36 4.52 -3.88
CA ILE A 139 11.92 4.89 -5.24
C ILE A 139 10.52 4.33 -5.47
N SER A 140 9.63 5.15 -6.02
CA SER A 140 8.34 4.70 -6.56
C SER A 140 8.37 4.76 -8.09
N CYS A 141 7.76 3.77 -8.74
CA CYS A 141 7.57 3.73 -10.20
C CYS A 141 6.22 4.29 -10.64
N CYS A 142 5.35 4.70 -9.72
CA CYS A 142 4.07 5.33 -10.03
C CYS A 142 3.78 6.53 -9.12
N ASN A 143 2.84 7.38 -9.55
CA ASN A 143 2.32 8.51 -8.77
C ASN A 143 1.13 8.10 -7.88
N GLU A 144 0.54 9.06 -7.16
CA GLU A 144 -0.60 8.85 -6.26
C GLU A 144 -1.87 8.31 -6.96
N GLN A 145 -1.95 8.44 -8.28
CA GLN A 145 -3.04 7.91 -9.10
C GLN A 145 -2.73 6.51 -9.64
N GLY A 146 -1.59 5.90 -9.26
CA GLY A 146 -1.15 4.61 -9.76
C GLY A 146 -0.68 4.65 -11.22
N ILE A 147 -0.37 5.84 -11.76
CA ILE A 147 0.13 6.03 -13.12
C ILE A 147 1.65 5.95 -13.12
N LEU A 148 2.20 5.12 -14.02
CA LEU A 148 3.63 4.86 -14.12
C LEU A 148 4.41 6.09 -14.62
N ASN A 149 5.58 6.32 -14.00
CA ASN A 149 6.49 7.39 -14.35
C ASN A 149 7.55 6.94 -15.39
N GLU A 150 8.52 7.81 -15.65
CA GLU A 150 9.63 7.60 -16.60
C GLU A 150 10.46 6.32 -16.35
N LEU A 151 10.49 5.80 -15.12
CA LEU A 151 11.19 4.53 -14.80
C LEU A 151 10.58 3.35 -15.56
N ALA A 152 9.30 3.41 -15.88
CA ALA A 152 8.60 2.33 -16.57
C ALA A 152 8.81 2.35 -18.11
N SER A 153 9.65 3.24 -18.64
CA SER A 153 10.02 3.30 -20.06
C SER A 153 8.78 3.34 -20.97
N GLN A 154 8.56 2.32 -21.82
CA GLN A 154 7.42 2.22 -22.74
C GLN A 154 6.04 2.21 -22.05
N TRP A 155 6.00 1.97 -20.73
CA TRP A 155 4.78 1.91 -19.93
C TRP A 155 4.45 3.24 -19.24
N GLN A 156 5.27 4.27 -19.43
CA GLN A 156 5.04 5.59 -18.86
C GLN A 156 3.64 6.11 -19.25
N GLY A 157 2.92 6.65 -18.27
CA GLY A 157 1.57 7.18 -18.46
C GLY A 157 0.45 6.14 -18.38
N GLN A 158 0.76 4.85 -18.25
CA GLN A 158 -0.23 3.78 -18.06
C GLN A 158 -0.47 3.49 -16.58
N ALA A 159 -1.63 2.91 -16.26
CA ALA A 159 -1.93 2.46 -14.90
C ALA A 159 -1.09 1.21 -14.55
N ILE A 160 -0.49 1.18 -13.36
CA ILE A 160 0.32 0.04 -12.90
C ILE A 160 -0.47 -1.28 -12.90
N SER A 161 -1.76 -1.23 -12.59
CA SER A 161 -2.65 -2.39 -12.57
C SER A 161 -2.97 -2.93 -13.97
N SER A 162 -2.91 -2.11 -15.02
CA SER A 162 -3.25 -2.53 -16.39
C SER A 162 -2.10 -3.20 -17.12
N ILE A 163 -0.86 -2.96 -16.72
CA ILE A 163 0.31 -3.43 -17.47
C ILE A 163 0.70 -4.88 -17.17
N ARG A 164 0.19 -5.48 -16.09
CA ARG A 164 0.70 -6.76 -15.56
C ARG A 164 0.66 -7.88 -16.61
N GLU A 165 -0.45 -8.04 -17.31
CA GLU A 165 -0.61 -9.12 -18.29
C GLU A 165 0.34 -8.96 -19.48
N GLU A 166 0.38 -7.78 -20.09
CA GLU A 166 1.25 -7.50 -21.24
C GLU A 166 2.74 -7.49 -20.85
N LEU A 167 3.08 -6.98 -19.67
CA LEU A 167 4.43 -7.02 -19.12
C LEU A 167 4.91 -8.47 -18.96
N VAL A 168 4.10 -9.32 -18.29
CA VAL A 168 4.46 -10.72 -18.09
C VAL A 168 4.62 -11.44 -19.43
N ALA A 169 3.72 -11.21 -20.40
CA ALA A 169 3.85 -11.80 -21.73
C ALA A 169 5.19 -11.45 -22.40
N LYS A 170 5.59 -10.18 -22.37
CA LYS A 170 6.90 -9.73 -22.89
C LYS A 170 8.08 -10.30 -22.10
N LEU A 171 7.95 -10.48 -20.78
CA LEU A 171 9.00 -11.09 -19.96
C LEU A 171 9.17 -12.59 -20.25
N VAL A 172 8.08 -13.30 -20.54
CA VAL A 172 8.12 -14.71 -20.97
C VAL A 172 8.73 -14.83 -22.36
N GLU A 173 8.31 -13.99 -23.31
CA GLU A 173 8.86 -13.97 -24.68
C GLU A 173 10.39 -13.78 -24.68
N LYS A 174 10.90 -12.94 -23.76
CA LYS A 174 12.33 -12.67 -23.60
C LYS A 174 13.09 -13.68 -22.73
N ASP A 175 12.46 -14.79 -22.32
CA ASP A 175 13.04 -15.79 -21.41
C ASP A 175 13.51 -15.21 -20.05
N ILE A 176 12.96 -14.05 -19.66
CA ILE A 176 13.22 -13.42 -18.36
C ILE A 176 12.32 -14.04 -17.29
N CYS A 177 11.04 -14.24 -17.59
CA CYS A 177 10.12 -14.96 -16.71
C CYS A 177 10.12 -16.44 -17.09
N VAL A 178 10.68 -17.29 -16.23
CA VAL A 178 10.88 -18.72 -16.53
C VAL A 178 9.83 -19.64 -15.96
N LYS A 179 9.07 -19.17 -14.96
CA LYS A 179 8.09 -19.99 -14.25
C LYS A 179 7.03 -19.11 -13.66
N ILE A 180 5.78 -19.57 -13.74
CA ILE A 180 4.62 -18.94 -13.12
C ILE A 180 3.89 -20.04 -12.34
N GLU A 181 3.65 -19.81 -11.06
CA GLU A 181 2.95 -20.75 -10.18
C GLU A 181 1.72 -20.08 -9.56
N GLU A 182 0.69 -20.87 -9.27
CA GLU A 182 -0.40 -20.40 -8.42
C GLU A 182 0.10 -20.31 -6.97
N TYR A 183 -0.25 -19.21 -6.30
CA TYR A 183 0.18 -18.94 -4.95
C TYR A 183 -0.94 -18.25 -4.17
N GLU A 184 -1.20 -18.72 -2.97
CA GLU A 184 -2.15 -18.08 -2.07
C GLU A 184 -1.44 -16.99 -1.27
N THR A 185 -1.95 -15.76 -1.36
CA THR A 185 -1.40 -14.60 -0.66
C THR A 185 -2.48 -13.90 0.14
N ASN A 186 -2.10 -13.26 1.23
CA ASN A 186 -3.02 -12.44 2.02
C ASN A 186 -3.00 -11.00 1.50
N LEU A 187 -4.00 -10.63 0.71
CA LEU A 187 -4.13 -9.26 0.22
C LEU A 187 -4.76 -8.37 1.29
N ALA A 188 -4.30 -7.12 1.33
CA ALA A 188 -4.83 -6.09 2.19
C ALA A 188 -6.03 -5.41 1.52
N TYR A 189 -7.16 -5.35 2.23
CA TYR A 189 -8.39 -4.73 1.80
C TYR A 189 -8.79 -3.59 2.74
N SER A 190 -9.37 -2.53 2.18
CA SER A 190 -9.95 -1.43 2.96
C SER A 190 -11.24 -1.91 3.64
N SER A 191 -11.32 -1.77 4.95
CA SER A 191 -12.56 -2.03 5.73
C SER A 191 -13.71 -1.08 5.36
N LYS A 192 -13.40 0.04 4.70
CA LYS A 192 -14.37 1.07 4.30
C LYS A 192 -14.96 0.81 2.92
N SER A 193 -14.09 0.62 1.93
CA SER A 193 -14.50 0.46 0.52
C SER A 193 -14.54 -0.98 0.05
N GLY A 194 -13.86 -1.89 0.76
CA GLY A 194 -13.65 -3.28 0.33
C GLY A 194 -12.67 -3.42 -0.81
N THR A 195 -12.00 -2.34 -1.24
CA THR A 195 -11.02 -2.38 -2.34
C THR A 195 -9.64 -2.81 -1.86
N VAL A 196 -8.80 -3.31 -2.78
CA VAL A 196 -7.42 -3.68 -2.47
C VAL A 196 -6.60 -2.43 -2.19
N ILE A 197 -5.85 -2.45 -1.09
CA ILE A 197 -5.00 -1.35 -0.66
C ILE A 197 -3.70 -1.37 -1.44
N GLU A 198 -3.26 -0.19 -1.87
CA GLU A 198 -1.95 0.00 -2.47
C GLU A 198 -1.03 0.74 -1.50
N PRO A 199 0.22 0.28 -1.29
CA PRO A 199 1.21 1.06 -0.56
C PRO A 199 1.64 2.25 -1.42
N LEU A 200 1.54 3.46 -0.87
CA LEU A 200 1.89 4.70 -1.57
C LEU A 200 2.85 5.54 -0.74
N LEU A 201 3.90 6.06 -1.37
CA LEU A 201 4.79 7.02 -0.71
C LEU A 201 4.14 8.40 -0.72
N SER A 202 3.69 8.89 0.45
CA SER A 202 2.99 10.16 0.60
C SER A 202 3.60 11.00 1.73
N GLN A 203 3.39 12.32 1.68
CA GLN A 203 3.78 13.24 2.75
C GLN A 203 2.58 13.49 3.69
N GLN A 204 2.65 12.93 4.89
CA GLN A 204 1.60 12.99 5.91
C GLN A 204 2.14 13.65 7.19
#